data_AF-A0A836SKF1-F1
#
_entry.id   AF-A0A836SKF1-F1
#
_cell.length_a   1.000
_cell.length_b   1.000
_cell.length_c   1.000
_cell.angle_alpha   90.00
_cell.angle_beta   90.00
_cell.angle_gamma   90.00
#
_symmetry.space_group_name_H-M   'P 1'
#
loop_
_entity.id
_entity.type
_entity.pdbx_description
1 polymer ?
#
loop_
_entity_poly.entity_id
_entity_poly.type
_entity_poly.pdbx_seq_one_letter_code
_entity_poly.pdbx_strand_id
1 'polypeptide(L)'
;MKLKSVKLQNFRAIQELELPLHPQLTVFVGNNADGKTTILDAIAIGLGAILTRLPNIKGRNFGKYDLRQSLKKTNKRPKITDSLIKHIEYAPFVRVTLTAETREKNTLIWDRTQNAKKTKSKDFYSPLKLAQLNEYLDKIIEAIDKEAEAEVYLPVVAYYGTERAVLHNAVRNFNKDFDRYKALER
;
A
#
# COMPACT_ATOMS: atom_id res chain seq x y z
N MET A 1 -7.81 -13.66 11.14
CA MET A 1 -7.02 -13.60 9.89
C MET A 1 -5.55 -13.34 10.21
N LYS A 2 -4.63 -14.03 9.52
CA LYS A 2 -3.17 -13.89 9.69
C LYS A 2 -2.45 -13.93 8.35
N LEU A 3 -1.65 -12.90 8.05
CA LEU A 3 -0.96 -12.78 6.77
C LEU A 3 0.12 -13.88 6.61
N LYS A 4 0.15 -14.53 5.44
CA LYS A 4 1.05 -15.65 5.10
C LYS A 4 2.05 -15.27 4.02
N SER A 5 1.65 -14.51 3.02
CA SER A 5 2.55 -14.05 1.97
C SER A 5 2.06 -12.78 1.30
N VAL A 6 3.00 -12.11 0.64
CA VAL A 6 2.74 -10.99 -0.25
C VAL A 6 3.36 -11.27 -1.61
N LYS A 7 2.60 -11.02 -2.68
CA LYS A 7 3.09 -11.03 -4.06
C LYS A 7 2.92 -9.65 -4.67
N LEU A 8 4.00 -9.11 -5.24
CA LEU A 8 4.06 -7.81 -5.88
C LEU A 8 4.29 -7.99 -7.36
N GLN A 9 3.57 -7.23 -8.19
CA GLN A 9 3.81 -7.14 -9.61
C GLN A 9 3.83 -5.66 -10.01
N ASN A 10 4.92 -5.22 -10.63
CA ASN A 10 5.11 -3.86 -11.13
C ASN A 10 4.89 -2.76 -10.08
N PHE A 11 5.38 -2.99 -8.85
CA PHE A 11 5.26 -2.05 -7.73
C PHE A 11 6.59 -1.34 -7.46
N ARG A 12 6.67 -0.04 -7.76
CA ARG A 12 7.88 0.79 -7.67
C ARG A 12 9.06 0.14 -8.42
N ALA A 13 10.19 -0.11 -7.78
CA ALA A 13 11.35 -0.75 -8.42
C ALA A 13 11.13 -2.26 -8.71
N ILE A 14 10.14 -2.88 -8.06
CA ILE A 14 9.93 -4.33 -8.06
C ILE A 14 9.07 -4.73 -9.26
N GLN A 15 9.65 -5.50 -10.18
CA GLN A 15 8.91 -6.08 -11.31
C GLN A 15 8.04 -7.25 -10.85
N GLU A 16 8.63 -8.21 -10.14
CA GLU A 16 7.93 -9.32 -9.50
C GLU A 16 8.66 -9.69 -8.20
N LEU A 17 7.89 -9.94 -7.15
CA LEU A 17 8.39 -10.47 -5.88
C LEU A 17 7.29 -11.34 -5.28
N GLU A 18 7.66 -12.52 -4.82
CA GLU A 18 6.80 -13.37 -4.00
C GLU A 18 7.54 -13.65 -2.69
N LEU A 19 6.91 -13.31 -1.58
CA LEU A 19 7.55 -13.28 -0.28
C LEU A 19 6.67 -13.96 0.78
N PRO A 20 7.05 -15.15 1.26
CA PRO A 20 6.42 -15.74 2.43
C PRO A 20 6.76 -14.93 3.68
N LEU A 21 5.78 -14.81 4.57
CA LEU A 21 5.92 -14.18 5.88
C LEU A 21 5.94 -15.25 6.96
N HIS A 22 6.88 -15.14 7.89
CA HIS A 22 6.96 -16.05 9.01
C HIS A 22 5.72 -15.89 9.91
N PRO A 23 5.15 -16.99 10.45
CA PRO A 23 3.95 -16.92 11.28
C PRO A 23 4.11 -16.08 12.55
N GLN A 24 5.31 -15.84 13.06
CA GLN A 24 5.47 -15.07 14.30
C GLN A 24 5.97 -13.66 14.03
N LEU A 25 7.12 -13.53 13.36
CA LEU A 25 7.79 -12.27 13.12
C LEU A 25 8.59 -12.38 11.83
N THR A 26 8.42 -11.40 10.94
CA THR A 26 9.27 -11.22 9.76
C THR A 26 10.03 -9.90 9.92
N VAL A 27 11.35 -9.97 9.85
CA VAL A 27 12.23 -8.79 9.91
C VAL A 27 12.89 -8.60 8.55
N PHE A 28 12.69 -7.43 7.94
CA PHE A 28 13.38 -7.06 6.71
C PHE A 28 14.67 -6.31 7.04
N VAL A 29 15.82 -6.86 6.62
CA VAL A 29 17.15 -6.27 6.82
C VAL A 29 17.75 -5.95 5.45
N GLY A 30 18.46 -4.82 5.35
CA GLY A 30 19.10 -4.35 4.12
C GLY A 30 19.54 -2.90 4.25
N ASN A 31 20.18 -2.35 3.23
CA ASN A 31 20.58 -0.95 3.16
C ASN A 31 19.39 -0.02 2.86
N ASN A 32 19.59 1.27 3.04
CA ASN A 32 18.61 2.27 2.62
C ASN A 32 18.34 2.14 1.12
N ALA A 33 17.09 2.39 0.73
CA ALA A 33 16.60 2.22 -0.64
C ALA A 33 16.53 0.78 -1.20
N ASP A 34 16.87 -0.26 -0.43
CA ASP A 34 16.74 -1.68 -0.85
C ASP A 34 15.29 -2.20 -0.94
N GLY A 35 14.29 -1.33 -0.73
CA GLY A 35 12.88 -1.70 -0.91
C GLY A 35 12.17 -2.27 0.33
N LYS A 36 12.80 -2.27 1.51
CA LYS A 36 12.14 -2.68 2.77
C LYS A 36 10.81 -1.93 3.01
N THR A 37 10.84 -0.61 2.91
CA THR A 37 9.64 0.25 3.04
C THR A 37 8.65 0.00 1.90
N THR A 38 9.14 -0.34 0.70
CA THR A 38 8.31 -0.67 -0.45
C THR A 38 7.45 -1.91 -0.19
N ILE A 39 8.02 -2.96 0.41
CA ILE A 39 7.28 -4.17 0.78
C ILE A 39 6.21 -3.84 1.85
N LEU A 40 6.58 -3.08 2.88
CA LEU A 40 5.64 -2.67 3.94
C LEU A 40 4.49 -1.80 3.40
N ASP A 41 4.79 -0.85 2.51
CA ASP A 41 3.78 0.00 1.87
C ASP A 41 2.83 -0.83 1.00
N ALA A 42 3.35 -1.80 0.26
CA ALA A 42 2.52 -2.69 -0.54
C ALA A 42 1.57 -3.52 0.33
N ILE A 43 2.08 -4.13 1.41
CA ILE A 43 1.25 -4.85 2.39
C ILE A 43 0.15 -3.91 2.95
N ALA A 44 0.51 -2.67 3.31
CA ALA A 44 -0.44 -1.69 3.80
C ALA A 44 -1.52 -1.32 2.77
N ILE A 45 -1.18 -1.22 1.48
CA ILE A 45 -2.16 -1.00 0.40
C ILE A 45 -3.10 -2.19 0.27
N GLY A 46 -2.56 -3.42 0.29
CA GLY A 46 -3.36 -4.65 0.21
C GLY A 46 -4.32 -4.80 1.39
N LEU A 47 -3.85 -4.55 2.61
CA LEU A 47 -4.67 -4.56 3.83
C LEU A 47 -5.64 -3.37 3.89
N GLY A 48 -5.31 -2.25 3.23
CA GLY A 48 -6.20 -1.11 3.09
C GLY A 48 -7.55 -1.46 2.46
N ALA A 49 -7.65 -2.56 1.71
CA ALA A 49 -8.94 -3.04 1.20
C ALA A 49 -9.94 -3.40 2.32
N ILE A 50 -9.47 -3.86 3.48
CA ILE A 50 -10.35 -4.20 4.62
C ILE A 50 -11.21 -3.01 5.03
N LEU A 51 -10.59 -1.83 5.12
CA LEU A 51 -11.27 -0.60 5.51
C LEU A 51 -12.32 -0.15 4.49
N THR A 52 -12.18 -0.53 3.21
CA THR A 52 -13.14 -0.15 2.17
C THR A 52 -14.46 -0.89 2.25
N ARG A 53 -14.55 -1.95 3.08
CA ARG A 53 -15.82 -2.63 3.34
C ARG A 53 -16.69 -1.88 4.35
N LEU A 54 -16.08 -1.01 5.16
CA LEU A 54 -16.80 -0.20 6.15
C LEU A 54 -17.36 1.07 5.49
N PRO A 55 -18.56 1.53 5.89
CA PRO A 55 -19.20 2.69 5.29
C PRO A 55 -18.36 3.95 5.53
N ASN A 56 -18.16 4.74 4.48
CA ASN A 56 -17.47 6.04 4.50
C ASN A 56 -15.98 6.01 4.93
N ILE A 57 -15.35 4.83 5.04
CA ILE A 57 -13.93 4.71 5.38
C ILE A 57 -13.12 4.47 4.11
N LYS A 58 -12.07 5.27 3.91
CA LYS A 58 -11.10 5.07 2.85
C LYS A 58 -9.89 4.33 3.39
N GLY A 59 -9.54 3.21 2.76
CA GLY A 59 -8.28 2.54 3.00
C GLY A 59 -7.12 3.14 2.20
N ARG A 60 -5.88 2.83 2.61
CA ARG A 60 -4.68 3.16 1.83
C ARG A 60 -4.80 2.55 0.43
N ASN A 61 -4.47 3.32 -0.61
CA ASN A 61 -4.57 2.90 -2.00
C ASN A 61 -3.27 3.22 -2.75
N PHE A 62 -3.15 2.75 -3.98
CA PHE A 62 -2.00 3.06 -4.84
C PHE A 62 -1.84 4.57 -5.03
N GLY A 63 -0.63 5.04 -4.81
CA GLY A 63 -0.21 6.40 -5.09
C GLY A 63 0.25 6.58 -6.54
N LYS A 64 0.48 7.85 -6.90
CA LYS A 64 0.95 8.26 -8.23
C LYS A 64 2.26 7.57 -8.66
N TYR A 65 3.14 7.26 -7.70
CA TYR A 65 4.48 6.75 -7.95
C TYR A 65 4.64 5.26 -7.63
N ASP A 66 3.55 4.55 -7.31
CA ASP A 66 3.62 3.12 -7.00
C ASP A 66 3.66 2.25 -8.27
N LEU A 67 3.23 2.77 -9.42
CA LEU A 67 3.37 2.08 -10.69
C LEU A 67 4.85 2.06 -11.12
N ARG A 68 5.36 0.86 -11.42
CA ARG A 68 6.75 0.68 -11.85
C ARG A 68 7.08 1.48 -13.10
N GLN A 69 8.26 2.08 -13.07
CA GLN A 69 8.87 2.84 -14.16
C GLN A 69 10.18 2.16 -14.55
N SER A 70 10.46 2.07 -15.85
CA SER A 70 11.75 1.64 -16.39
C SER A 70 12.24 2.61 -17.46
N LEU A 71 13.52 2.51 -17.78
CA LEU A 71 14.07 3.18 -18.96
C LEU A 71 13.70 2.36 -20.19
N LYS A 72 13.18 3.04 -21.22
CA LYS A 72 12.95 2.45 -22.54
C LYS A 72 14.26 1.87 -23.05
N LYS A 73 14.23 0.60 -23.47
CA LYS A 73 15.34 0.00 -24.21
C LYS A 73 15.36 0.63 -25.60
N THR A 74 16.30 1.54 -25.84
CA THR A 74 16.49 2.14 -27.17
C THR A 74 17.93 1.96 -27.61
N ASN A 75 18.12 1.62 -28.89
CA ASN A 75 19.44 1.49 -29.50
C ASN A 75 20.09 2.85 -29.78
N LYS A 76 19.37 3.96 -29.59
CA LYS A 76 19.86 5.32 -29.81
C LYS A 76 20.31 5.90 -28.48
N ARG A 77 21.55 6.40 -28.42
CA ARG A 77 22.02 7.11 -27.22
C ARG A 77 21.16 8.35 -27.01
N PRO A 78 20.57 8.55 -25.81
CA PRO A 78 19.80 9.76 -25.52
C PRO A 78 20.71 10.98 -25.66
N LYS A 79 20.19 12.04 -26.29
CA LYS A 79 20.93 13.31 -26.37
C LYS A 79 20.87 13.98 -24.99
N ILE A 80 21.91 14.72 -24.61
CA ILE A 80 21.94 15.50 -23.35
C ILE A 80 20.74 16.46 -23.23
N THR A 81 20.20 16.91 -24.37
CA THR A 81 19.02 17.79 -24.43
C THR A 81 17.68 17.08 -24.32
N ASP A 82 17.64 15.75 -24.31
CA ASP A 82 16.40 15.01 -24.20
C ASP A 82 15.85 15.05 -22.77
N SER A 83 14.60 15.48 -22.62
CA SER A 83 13.88 15.32 -21.36
C SER A 83 13.86 13.85 -20.95
N LEU A 84 14.31 13.56 -19.73
CA LEU A 84 14.31 12.21 -19.14
C LEU A 84 12.95 11.52 -19.23
N ILE A 85 11.86 12.28 -19.16
CA ILE A 85 10.49 11.76 -19.24
C ILE A 85 10.23 11.04 -20.57
N LYS A 86 10.89 11.44 -21.66
CA LYS A 86 10.74 10.78 -22.97
C LYS A 86 11.28 9.35 -22.97
N HIS A 87 12.23 9.06 -22.07
CA HIS A 87 12.92 7.78 -21.96
C HIS A 87 12.35 6.89 -20.86
N ILE A 88 11.33 7.34 -20.12
CA ILE A 88 10.63 6.53 -19.12
C ILE A 88 9.47 5.79 -19.79
N GLU A 89 9.36 4.50 -19.51
CA GLU A 89 8.18 3.68 -19.75
C GLU A 89 7.53 3.29 -18.42
N TYR A 90 6.20 3.18 -18.44
CA TYR A 90 5.42 2.74 -17.29
C TYR A 90 4.95 1.32 -17.51
N ALA A 91 4.98 0.51 -16.46
CA ALA A 91 4.36 -0.80 -16.49
C ALA A 91 2.86 -0.69 -16.81
N PRO A 92 2.27 -1.70 -17.46
CA PRO A 92 0.86 -1.64 -17.87
C PRO A 92 -0.13 -1.66 -16.70
N PHE A 93 0.26 -2.22 -15.56
CA PHE A 93 -0.52 -2.31 -14.33
C PHE A 93 0.42 -2.36 -13.11
N VAL A 94 -0.15 -2.20 -11.92
CA VAL A 94 0.47 -2.53 -10.63
C VAL A 94 -0.47 -3.44 -9.86
N ARG A 95 0.06 -4.46 -9.19
CA ARG A 95 -0.71 -5.41 -8.38
C ARG A 95 -0.01 -5.75 -7.08
N VAL A 96 -0.80 -5.79 -6.02
CA VAL A 96 -0.43 -6.39 -4.74
C VAL A 96 -1.43 -7.48 -4.43
N THR A 97 -0.95 -8.71 -4.28
CA THR A 97 -1.73 -9.87 -3.84
C THR A 97 -1.30 -10.25 -2.44
N LEU A 98 -2.27 -10.47 -1.56
CA LEU A 98 -2.05 -10.93 -0.20
C LEU A 98 -2.72 -12.28 0.00
N THR A 99 -2.01 -13.16 0.68
CA THR A 99 -2.55 -14.44 1.14
C THR A 99 -2.55 -14.43 2.65
N ALA A 100 -3.67 -14.80 3.25
CA ALA A 100 -3.83 -14.92 4.70
C ALA A 100 -4.52 -16.23 5.05
N GLU A 101 -4.42 -16.61 6.32
CA GLU A 101 -5.09 -17.76 6.89
C GLU A 101 -6.14 -17.28 7.91
N THR A 102 -7.34 -17.84 7.85
CA THR A 102 -8.39 -17.61 8.85
C THR A 102 -8.15 -18.44 10.10
N ARG A 103 -8.94 -18.22 11.15
CA ARG A 103 -8.85 -19.04 12.37
C ARG A 103 -9.25 -20.49 12.08
N GLU A 104 -10.22 -20.68 11.20
CA GLU A 104 -10.70 -21.96 10.71
C GLU A 104 -9.73 -22.64 9.74
N LYS A 105 -8.51 -22.10 9.58
CA LYS A 105 -7.45 -22.58 8.66
C LYS A 105 -7.84 -22.50 7.18
N ASN A 106 -8.82 -21.68 6.83
CA ASN A 106 -9.14 -21.40 5.43
C ASN A 106 -8.13 -20.41 4.86
N THR A 107 -7.78 -20.61 3.59
CA THR A 107 -6.92 -19.67 2.85
C THR A 107 -7.77 -18.55 2.28
N LEU A 108 -7.40 -17.31 2.59
CA LEU A 108 -7.94 -16.08 2.01
C LEU A 108 -6.93 -15.50 1.05
N ILE A 109 -7.33 -15.25 -0.20
CA ILE A 109 -6.49 -14.60 -1.20
C ILE A 109 -7.26 -13.44 -1.81
N TRP A 110 -6.64 -12.26 -1.83
CA TRP A 110 -7.18 -11.09 -2.50
C TRP A 110 -6.07 -10.29 -3.14
N ASP A 111 -6.42 -9.48 -4.13
CA ASP A 111 -5.51 -8.55 -4.75
C ASP A 111 -6.11 -7.17 -4.94
N ARG A 112 -5.21 -6.19 -4.97
CA ARG A 112 -5.50 -4.86 -5.49
C ARG A 112 -4.72 -4.66 -6.77
N THR A 113 -5.42 -4.34 -7.84
CA THR A 113 -4.84 -4.05 -9.15
C THR A 113 -5.23 -2.64 -9.59
N GLN A 114 -4.28 -1.88 -10.10
CA GLN A 114 -4.52 -0.62 -10.81
C GLN A 114 -3.85 -0.68 -12.19
N ASN A 115 -4.66 -0.44 -13.23
CA ASN A 115 -4.15 -0.34 -14.60
C ASN A 115 -3.59 1.05 -14.87
N ALA A 116 -2.57 1.14 -15.71
CA ALA A 116 -2.09 2.43 -16.20
C ALA A 116 -3.17 3.10 -17.06
N LYS A 117 -3.18 4.44 -17.12
CA LYS A 117 -4.24 5.23 -17.78
C LYS A 117 -4.53 4.83 -19.24
N LYS A 118 -3.54 4.32 -19.96
CA LYS A 118 -3.65 3.93 -21.38
C LYS A 118 -3.86 2.43 -21.60
N THR A 119 -3.90 1.65 -20.53
CA THR A 119 -4.02 0.20 -20.58
C THR A 119 -5.49 -0.22 -20.55
N LYS A 120 -5.90 -1.10 -21.46
CA LYS A 120 -7.26 -1.65 -21.45
C LYS A 120 -7.43 -2.59 -20.25
N SER A 121 -8.51 -2.39 -19.50
CA SER A 121 -8.71 -3.09 -18.21
C SER A 121 -8.80 -4.61 -18.31
N LYS A 122 -9.22 -5.14 -19.49
CA LYS A 122 -9.37 -6.58 -19.73
C LYS A 122 -8.03 -7.33 -19.81
N ASP A 123 -6.97 -6.66 -20.23
CA ASP A 123 -5.68 -7.31 -20.54
C ASP A 123 -4.94 -7.77 -19.28
N PHE A 124 -5.22 -7.13 -18.14
CA PHE A 124 -4.56 -7.37 -16.85
C PHE A 124 -5.57 -7.64 -15.72
N TYR A 125 -6.71 -8.20 -16.09
CA TYR A 125 -7.74 -8.64 -15.16
C TYR A 125 -7.17 -9.63 -14.14
N SER A 126 -7.51 -9.43 -12.87
CA SER A 126 -7.34 -10.45 -11.83
C SER A 126 -8.70 -11.03 -11.46
N PRO A 127 -8.87 -12.36 -11.43
CA PRO A 127 -10.10 -12.99 -10.95
C PRO A 127 -10.25 -12.94 -9.43
N LEU A 128 -9.17 -12.75 -8.68
CA LEU A 128 -9.19 -12.74 -7.21
C LEU A 128 -9.92 -11.50 -6.67
N LYS A 129 -9.49 -10.31 -7.07
CA LYS A 129 -9.97 -9.00 -6.59
C LYS A 129 -10.17 -9.02 -5.08
N LEU A 130 -11.35 -8.59 -4.62
CA LEU A 130 -11.71 -8.50 -3.21
C LEU A 130 -12.83 -9.48 -2.83
N ALA A 131 -13.23 -10.41 -3.71
CA ALA A 131 -14.43 -11.21 -3.49
C ALA A 131 -14.36 -12.06 -2.21
N GLN A 132 -13.30 -12.86 -2.07
CA GLN A 132 -13.07 -13.69 -0.87
C GLN A 132 -12.91 -12.85 0.39
N LEU A 133 -12.23 -11.70 0.29
CA LEU A 133 -12.04 -10.80 1.43
C LEU A 133 -13.37 -10.19 1.88
N ASN A 134 -14.20 -9.73 0.94
CA ASN A 134 -15.49 -9.14 1.23
C ASN A 134 -16.43 -10.17 1.89
N GLU A 135 -16.50 -11.38 1.35
CA GLU A 135 -17.30 -12.46 1.95
C GLU A 135 -16.86 -12.77 3.39
N TYR A 136 -15.54 -12.80 3.64
CA TYR A 136 -15.00 -12.99 4.99
C TYR A 136 -15.37 -11.83 5.93
N LEU A 137 -15.27 -10.59 5.46
CA LEU A 137 -15.59 -9.41 6.26
C LEU A 137 -17.09 -9.26 6.51
N ASP A 138 -17.94 -9.64 5.55
CA ASP A 138 -19.39 -9.60 5.68
C ASP A 138 -19.88 -10.50 6.81
N LYS A 139 -19.30 -11.71 6.93
CA LYS A 139 -19.59 -12.61 8.06
C LYS A 139 -19.25 -11.97 9.42
N ILE A 140 -18.18 -11.18 9.49
CA ILE A 140 -17.77 -10.48 10.72
C ILE A 140 -18.72 -9.32 11.00
N ILE A 141 -19.03 -8.49 10.00
CA ILE A 141 -19.91 -7.33 10.13
C ILE A 141 -21.31 -7.78 10.55
N GLU A 142 -21.88 -8.78 9.89
CA GLU A 142 -23.20 -9.31 10.23
C GLU A 142 -23.26 -9.89 11.65
N ALA A 143 -22.20 -10.55 12.10
CA ALA A 143 -22.16 -11.10 13.46
C ALA A 143 -22.14 -10.00 14.53
N ILE A 144 -21.48 -8.88 14.24
CA ILE A 144 -21.45 -7.70 15.12
C ILE A 144 -22.81 -7.00 15.11
N ASP A 145 -23.38 -6.75 13.93
CA ASP A 145 -24.65 -6.03 13.77
C ASP A 145 -25.84 -6.77 14.40
N LYS A 146 -25.81 -8.11 14.38
CA LYS A 146 -26.86 -8.96 14.98
C LYS A 146 -26.70 -9.18 16.49
N GLU A 147 -25.73 -8.52 17.13
CA GLU A 147 -25.35 -8.76 18.54
C GLU A 147 -25.25 -10.26 18.85
N ALA A 148 -24.60 -11.02 17.95
CA ALA A 148 -24.53 -12.46 18.09
C ALA A 148 -23.92 -12.82 19.46
N GLU A 149 -24.55 -13.73 20.20
CA GLU A 149 -24.02 -14.22 21.48
C GLU A 149 -22.65 -14.92 21.32
N ALA A 150 -22.31 -15.32 20.10
CA ALA A 150 -21.05 -15.97 19.78
C ALA A 150 -19.87 -14.97 19.75
N GLU A 151 -18.72 -15.37 20.30
CA GLU A 151 -17.49 -14.58 20.23
C GLU A 151 -17.09 -14.28 18.77
N VAL A 152 -17.00 -12.99 18.44
CA VAL A 152 -16.52 -12.51 17.14
C VAL A 152 -15.04 -12.12 17.24
N TYR A 153 -14.22 -12.66 16.33
CA TYR A 153 -12.78 -12.41 16.29
C TYR A 153 -12.43 -11.39 15.22
N LEU A 154 -11.99 -10.20 15.66
CA LEU A 154 -11.60 -9.11 14.76
C LEU A 154 -10.14 -9.22 14.32
N PRO A 155 -9.83 -9.09 13.02
CA PRO A 155 -8.46 -8.96 12.58
C PRO A 155 -7.89 -7.58 12.99
N VAL A 156 -6.75 -7.59 13.68
CA VAL A 156 -6.05 -6.35 14.05
C VAL A 156 -4.96 -6.06 13.03
N VAL A 157 -4.96 -4.83 12.52
CA VAL A 157 -3.92 -4.32 11.61
C VAL A 157 -3.44 -2.98 12.12
N ALA A 158 -2.12 -2.86 12.30
CA ALA A 158 -1.47 -1.60 12.64
C ALA A 158 -0.32 -1.35 11.68
N TYR A 159 -0.33 -0.18 11.04
CA TYR A 159 0.79 0.31 10.24
C TYR A 159 1.32 1.55 10.92
N TYR A 160 2.62 1.58 11.18
CA TYR A 160 3.24 2.83 11.60
C TYR A 160 4.50 3.14 10.82
N GLY A 161 4.42 4.29 10.14
CA GLY A 161 5.45 4.80 9.26
C GLY A 161 6.68 5.31 10.01
N THR A 162 7.54 5.98 9.26
CA THR A 162 8.83 6.49 9.71
C THR A 162 8.74 7.81 10.48
N GLU A 163 7.56 8.45 10.56
CA GLU A 163 7.39 9.73 11.28
C GLU A 163 7.41 9.60 12.81
N ARG A 164 7.66 8.40 13.36
CA ARG A 164 7.76 8.17 14.81
C ARG A 164 8.88 8.96 15.50
N ALA A 165 9.80 9.57 14.75
CA ALA A 165 10.85 10.44 15.27
C ALA A 165 10.41 11.91 15.43
N VAL A 166 9.26 12.30 14.88
CA VAL A 166 8.70 13.63 15.10
C VAL A 166 7.75 13.54 16.29
N LEU A 167 8.29 13.79 17.48
CA LEU A 167 7.45 14.10 18.64
C LEU A 167 6.49 15.22 18.22
N HIS A 168 5.20 14.94 18.39
CA HIS A 168 4.11 15.82 17.99
C HIS A 168 4.30 17.22 18.61
N ASN A 169 4.11 18.24 17.76
CA ASN A 169 3.97 19.68 18.08
C ASN A 169 5.22 20.56 17.98
N ALA A 170 5.88 20.60 16.82
CA ALA A 170 6.35 21.91 16.35
C ALA A 170 5.12 22.68 15.84
N VAL A 171 4.48 23.46 16.71
CA VAL A 171 3.43 24.42 16.34
C VAL A 171 3.97 25.28 15.20
N ARG A 172 3.57 25.01 13.96
CA ARG A 172 3.86 25.86 12.80
C ARG A 172 2.87 27.02 12.75
N ASN A 173 2.79 27.80 13.81
CA ASN A 173 2.30 29.18 13.75
C ASN A 173 3.51 30.13 13.71
N PHE A 174 4.33 29.99 12.67
CA PHE A 174 5.16 31.12 12.27
C PHE A 174 4.19 32.15 11.67
N ASN A 175 3.83 33.16 12.47
CA ASN A 175 3.18 34.35 11.97
C ASN A 175 4.06 34.89 10.83
N LYS A 176 3.50 35.11 9.63
CA LYS A 176 4.31 35.53 8.47
C LYS A 176 4.85 36.95 8.61
N ASP A 177 4.29 37.73 9.52
CA ASP A 177 4.69 39.10 9.82
C ASP A 177 5.33 39.17 11.20
N PHE A 178 6.66 39.18 11.24
CA PHE A 178 7.42 39.58 12.42
C PHE A 178 7.80 41.05 12.24
N ASP A 179 7.21 41.94 13.04
CA ASP A 179 7.81 43.26 13.22
C ASP A 179 9.15 43.08 13.95
N ARG A 180 10.21 43.51 13.28
CA ARG A 180 11.61 43.47 13.73
C ARG A 180 11.83 44.12 15.10
N TYR A 181 10.93 44.97 15.59
CA TYR A 181 11.05 45.62 16.89
C TYR A 181 10.14 45.06 18.00
N LYS A 182 9.33 44.05 17.70
CA LYS A 182 8.33 43.50 18.64
C LYS A 182 8.93 42.89 19.92
N ALA A 183 10.22 42.56 19.91
CA ALA A 183 10.94 42.05 21.08
C ALA A 183 11.41 43.15 22.05
N LEU A 184 11.24 44.43 21.70
CA LEU A 184 11.66 45.58 22.51
C LEU A 184 10.50 46.31 23.18
N GLU A 185 9.25 45.94 22.87
CA GLU A 185 8.07 46.44 23.58
C GLU A 185 7.97 45.69 24.92
N ARG A 186 8.15 46.43 26.03
CA ARG A 186 7.93 45.95 27.40
C ARG A 186 6.49 46.19 27.83
#